data_AF-A0A2X3LXG2-F1
#
_entry.id   AF-A0A2X3LXG2-F1
#
_cell.length_a   1.000
_cell.length_b   1.000
_cell.length_c   1.000
_cell.angle_alpha   90.00
_cell.angle_beta   90.00
_cell.angle_gamma   90.00
#
_symmetry.space_group_name_H-M   'P 1'
#
loop_
_entity.id
_entity.type
_entity.pdbx_description
1 polymer ?
#
loop_
_entity_poly.entity_id
_entity_poly.type
_entity_poly.pdbx_seq_one_letter_code
_entity_poly.pdbx_strand_id
1 'polypeptide(L)' 'MRRMDRISGRSDDMLIIRGVNVFPSQLEEEIVKFEHISPHYQLEVNRRGHLDSLSVKVELKESSLTLTQ' A
#
# COMPACT_ATOMS: atom_id res chain seq x y z
N MET A 1 20.90 3.23 21.61
CA MET A 1 21.34 2.33 20.53
C MET A 1 20.49 2.66 19.30
N ARG A 2 21.02 3.36 18.30
CA ARG A 2 20.30 3.63 17.04
C ARG A 2 20.51 2.44 16.13
N ARG A 3 19.53 1.55 16.06
CA ARG A 3 19.52 0.45 15.08
C ARG A 3 19.16 1.09 13.74
N MET A 4 19.93 0.84 12.68
CA MET A 4 19.47 1.25 11.35
C MET A 4 18.15 0.52 11.09
N ASP A 5 17.08 1.28 10.87
CA ASP A 5 15.80 0.73 10.45
C ASP A 5 15.95 0.04 9.09
N ARG A 6 15.05 -0.89 8.77
CA ARG A 6 15.02 -1.50 7.44
C ARG A 6 14.93 -0.40 6.39
N ILE A 7 15.63 -0.60 5.26
CA ILE A 7 15.57 0.31 4.11
C ILE A 7 14.10 0.37 3.64
N SER A 8 13.40 1.45 3.97
CA SER A 8 11.98 1.68 3.66
C SER A 8 11.84 2.17 2.22
N GLY A 9 12.19 1.32 1.25
CA GLY A 9 12.16 1.67 -0.17
C GLY A 9 13.19 2.75 -0.56
N ARG A 10 13.06 3.28 -1.78
CA ARG A 10 13.87 4.41 -2.24
C ARG A 10 13.21 5.73 -1.81
N SER A 11 14.03 6.73 -1.50
CA SER A 11 13.54 8.09 -1.20
C SER A 11 12.78 8.72 -2.37
N ASP A 12 12.96 8.20 -3.59
CA ASP A 12 12.35 8.70 -4.83
C ASP A 12 10.90 8.20 -5.03
N ASP A 13 10.48 7.13 -4.35
CA ASP A 13 9.15 6.51 -4.55
C ASP A 13 8.06 7.13 -3.65
N MET A 14 8.36 8.26 -3.00
CA MET A 14 7.44 8.99 -2.15
C MET A 14 6.34 9.67 -2.98
N LEU A 15 5.08 9.40 -2.63
CA LEU A 15 3.91 10.02 -3.24
C LEU A 15 3.43 11.19 -2.38
N ILE A 16 3.06 12.31 -2.99
CA ILE A 16 2.38 13.42 -2.29
C ILE A 16 0.91 13.37 -2.65
N ILE A 17 0.05 12.99 -1.69
CA ILE A 17 -1.40 12.90 -1.89
C ILE A 17 -2.06 13.93 -0.99
N ARG A 18 -2.65 14.97 -1.60
CA ARG A 18 -3.31 16.08 -0.88
C ARG A 18 -2.41 16.75 0.19
N GLY A 19 -1.13 16.91 -0.13
CA GLY A 19 -0.13 17.52 0.76
C GLY A 19 0.45 16.58 1.83
N VAL A 20 0.08 15.30 1.82
CA VAL A 20 0.62 14.28 2.73
C VAL A 20 1.63 13.41 1.99
N ASN A 21 2.80 13.19 2.61
CA ASN A 21 3.80 12.25 2.12
C ASN A 21 3.34 10.82 2.41
N VAL A 22 3.28 9.99 1.37
CA VAL A 22 2.86 8.59 1.41
C VAL A 22 4.00 7.75 0.86
N PHE A 23 4.46 6.78 1.64
CA PHE A 23 5.52 5.85 1.25
C PHE A 23 4.91 4.48 0.94
N PRO A 24 5.17 3.88 -0.25
CA PRO A 24 4.64 2.56 -0.60
C PRO A 24 4.96 1.47 0.42
N SER A 25 6.15 1.52 1.05
CA SER A 25 6.57 0.54 2.07
C SER A 25 5.69 0.58 3.33
N GLN A 26 5.25 1.76 3.76
CA GLN A 26 4.34 1.88 4.90
C GLN A 26 2.98 1.26 4.59
N LEU A 27 2.53 1.43 3.34
CA LEU A 27 1.27 0.87 2.90
C LEU A 27 1.37 -0.66 2.77
N GLU A 28 2.49 -1.19 2.29
CA GLU A 28 2.78 -2.63 2.28
C GLU A 28 2.72 -3.22 3.70
N GLU A 29 3.34 -2.56 4.68
CA GLU A 29 3.30 -2.97 6.09
C GLU A 29 1.86 -3.02 6.63
N GLU A 30 0.98 -2.11 6.23
CA GLU A 30 -0.44 -2.17 6.60
C GLU A 30 -1.21 -3.26 5.83
N ILE A 31 -0.95 -3.44 4.53
CA ILE A 31 -1.63 -4.45 3.70
C ILE A 31 -1.36 -5.86 4.22
N VAL A 32 -0.11 -6.17 4.59
CA VAL A 32 0.29 -7.51 5.07
C VAL A 32 -0.37 -7.89 6.40
N LYS A 33 -0.90 -6.92 7.18
CA LYS A 33 -1.65 -7.20 8.41
C LYS A 33 -3.01 -7.84 8.13
N PHE A 34 -3.54 -7.70 6.92
CA PHE A 34 -4.82 -8.31 6.55
C PHE A 34 -4.60 -9.76 6.11
N GLU A 35 -5.02 -10.71 6.96
CA GLU A 35 -4.77 -12.14 6.74
C GLU A 35 -5.36 -12.70 5.44
N HIS A 36 -6.44 -12.11 4.94
CA HIS A 36 -7.15 -12.55 3.73
C HIS A 36 -6.68 -11.89 2.43
N ILE A 37 -5.69 -10.99 2.50
CA ILE A 37 -5.19 -10.21 1.36
C ILE A 37 -3.82 -10.73 0.93
N SER A 38 -3.63 -10.90 -0.36
CA SER A 38 -2.36 -11.25 -1.00
C SER A 38 -1.32 -10.13 -0.80
N PRO A 39 -0.01 -10.43 -0.72
CA PRO A 39 1.02 -9.39 -0.69
C PRO A 39 1.12 -8.61 -2.03
N HIS A 40 0.39 -9.00 -3.07
CA HIS A 40 0.34 -8.28 -4.33
C HIS A 40 -0.61 -7.09 -4.24
N TYR A 41 -0.07 -5.89 -4.46
CA TYR A 41 -0.82 -4.65 -4.48
C TYR A 41 -0.35 -3.71 -5.60
N GLN A 42 -1.23 -2.79 -5.98
CA GLN A 42 -0.94 -1.74 -6.94
C GLN A 42 -1.52 -0.40 -6.45
N LEU A 43 -0.72 0.66 -6.57
CA LEU A 43 -1.12 2.01 -6.22
C LEU A 43 -1.53 2.77 -7.47
N GLU A 44 -2.78 3.25 -7.50
CA GLU A 44 -3.30 4.09 -8.57
C GLU A 44 -3.52 5.51 -8.05
N VAL A 45 -2.65 6.41 -8.48
CA VAL A 45 -2.79 7.84 -8.19
C VAL A 45 -3.64 8.46 -9.29
N ASN A 46 -4.80 8.99 -8.90
CA ASN A 46 -5.73 9.65 -9.79
C ASN A 46 -5.88 11.11 -9.37
N ARG A 47 -6.07 12.01 -10.34
CA ARG A 47 -6.35 13.42 -10.08
C ARG A 47 -7.76 13.75 -10.52
N ARG A 48 -8.60 14.22 -9.59
CA ARG A 48 -9.95 14.73 -9.89
C ARG A 48 -9.98 16.23 -9.58
N GLY A 49 -9.91 17.05 -10.63
CA GLY A 49 -9.73 18.49 -10.49
C GLY A 49 -8.39 18.82 -9.84
N HIS A 50 -8.43 19.54 -8.70
CA HIS A 50 -7.23 19.93 -7.95
C HIS A 50 -6.84 18.97 -6.82
N LEU A 51 -7.60 17.88 -6.63
CA LEU A 51 -7.35 16.94 -5.55
C LEU A 51 -6.79 15.63 -6.10
N ASP A 52 -5.61 15.25 -5.59
CA ASP A 52 -5.08 13.92 -5.78
C ASP A 52 -5.87 12.91 -4.94
N SER A 53 -5.99 11.70 -5.45
CA SER A 53 -6.63 10.56 -4.82
C SER A 53 -5.76 9.33 -5.04
N LEU A 54 -5.64 8.51 -4.00
CA LEU A 54 -4.88 7.26 -4.05
C LEU A 54 -5.85 6.11 -3.90
N SER A 55 -5.84 5.19 -4.87
CA SER A 55 -6.55 3.92 -4.81
C SER A 55 -5.53 2.80 -4.65
N VAL A 56 -5.84 1.85 -3.76
CA VAL A 56 -4.99 0.68 -3.49
C VAL A 56 -5.74 -0.53 -4.01
N LYS A 57 -5.25 -1.11 -5.10
CA LYS A 57 -5.75 -2.38 -5.62
C LYS A 57 -5.00 -3.51 -4.94
N VAL A 58 -5.73 -4.49 -4.44
CA VAL A 58 -5.18 -5.66 -3.77
C VAL A 58 -5.86 -6.91 -4.28
N GLU A 59 -5.15 -8.03 -4.24
CA GLU A 59 -5.72 -9.34 -4.55
C GLU A 59 -6.10 -10.06 -3.25
N LEU A 60 -7.13 -10.89 -3.28
CA LEU A 60 -7.45 -11.78 -2.16
C LEU A 60 -6.51 -12.99 -2.19
N LYS A 61 -6.21 -13.55 -1.01
CA LYS A 61 -5.52 -14.85 -0.96
C LYS A 61 -6.43 -15.94 -1.50
N GLU A 62 -5.85 -16.87 -2.25
CA GLU A 62 -6.57 -18.02 -2.80
C GLU A 62 -7.28 -18.84 -1.70
N SER A 63 -6.64 -18.99 -0.53
CA SER A 63 -7.23 -19.65 0.65
C SER A 63 -8.47 -18.96 1.22
N SER A 64 -8.65 -17.68 0.93
CA SER A 64 -9.80 -16.88 1.38
C SER A 64 -10.94 -16.87 0.36
N LEU A 65 -10.73 -17.42 -0.84
CA LEU A 65 -11.76 -17.51 -1.89
C LEU A 65 -12.71 -18.70 -1.71
N THR A 66 -12.53 -19.51 -0.66
CA THR A 66 -13.50 -20.54 -0.27
C THR A 66 -14.76 -19.88 0.25
N LEU A 67 -15.69 -19.58 -0.67
CA LEU A 67 -17.10 -19.43 -0.31
C LEU A 67 -17.51 -20.72 0.39
N THR A 68 -17.90 -20.59 1.65
CA THR A 68 -18.62 -21.62 2.41
C THR A 68 -19.70 -22.23 1.50
N GLN A 69 -19.54 -23.50 1.12
CA GLN A 69 -20.67 -24.33 0.69
C GLN A 69 -21.43 -24.82 1.91
#